data_AF-A0A124IKX5-F1
#
_entry.id   AF-A0A124IKX5-F1
#
_cell.length_a   1.000
_cell.length_b   1.000
_cell.length_c   1.000
_cell.angle_alpha   90.00
_cell.angle_beta   90.00
_cell.angle_gamma   90.00
#
_symmetry.space_group_name_H-M   'P 1'
#
loop_
_entity.id
_entity.type
_entity.pdbx_description
1 polymer ?
#
loop_
_entity_poly.entity_id
_entity_poly.type
_entity_poly.pdbx_seq_one_letter_code
_entity_poly.pdbx_strand_id
1 'polypeptide(L)' 'MYKWKSFPEIERGLKAERYKPFYNPIDESYIISELCPACGVFLKYIGYMNIHTYKAFMYCGLCRYWEEYSAVPALGTDL' A
#
# COMPACT_ATOMS: atom_id res chain seq x y z
N MET A 1 21.36 4.37 -2.42
CA MET A 1 20.51 3.28 -2.97
C MET A 1 19.70 2.69 -1.83
N TYR A 2 18.40 2.94 -1.80
CA TYR A 2 17.52 2.26 -0.85
C TYR A 2 17.51 0.77 -1.21
N LYS A 3 17.80 -0.12 -0.25
CA LYS A 3 17.70 -1.57 -0.45
C LYS A 3 16.26 -1.87 -0.85
N TRP A 4 16.06 -2.33 -2.09
CA TRP A 4 14.78 -2.85 -2.57
C TRP A 4 14.39 -4.02 -1.68
N LYS A 5 13.53 -3.79 -0.67
CA LYS A 5 12.86 -4.87 0.05
C LYS A 5 11.76 -5.39 -0.85
N SER A 6 11.61 -6.70 -0.94
CA SER A 6 10.51 -7.30 -1.71
C SER A 6 9.17 -7.11 -0.96
N PHE A 7 8.06 -7.03 -1.69
CA PHE A 7 6.73 -6.91 -1.06
C PHE A 7 6.44 -8.00 0.01
N PRO A 8 6.83 -9.29 -0.18
CA PRO A 8 6.67 -10.32 0.86
C PRO A 8 7.50 -10.08 2.14
N GLU A 9 8.63 -9.38 2.07
CA GLU A 9 9.40 -9.00 3.27
C GLU A 9 8.71 -7.89 4.05
N ILE A 10 8.06 -6.97 3.33
CA ILE A 10 7.30 -5.87 3.93
C ILE A 10 6.05 -6.42 4.60
N GLU A 11 5.30 -7.28 3.91
CA GLU A 11 4.13 -7.94 4.48
C GLU A 11 4.47 -8.70 5.77
N ARG A 12 5.63 -9.39 5.80
CA ARG A 12 6.12 -10.05 7.02
C ARG A 12 6.39 -9.07 8.16
N GLY A 13 7.02 -7.93 7.86
CA GLY A 13 7.26 -6.86 8.85
C GLY A 13 5.96 -6.27 9.38
N LEU A 14 5.02 -5.94 8.50
CA LEU A 14 3.69 -5.41 8.86
C LEU A 14 2.93 -6.38 9.78
N LYS A 15 2.93 -7.69 9.46
CA LYS A 15 2.32 -8.72 10.31
C LYS A 15 2.99 -8.80 11.69
N ALA A 16 4.32 -8.69 11.77
CA ALA A 16 5.04 -8.65 13.04
C ALA A 16 4.69 -7.42 13.88
N GLU A 17 4.44 -6.28 13.23
CA GLU A 17 4.00 -5.02 13.84
C GLU A 17 2.48 -4.95 14.11
N ARG A 18 1.78 -6.09 14.03
CA ARG A 18 0.33 -6.22 14.28
C ARG A 18 -0.56 -5.43 13.31
N TYR A 19 -0.05 -5.07 12.13
CA TYR A 19 -0.92 -4.62 11.06
C TYR A 19 -1.74 -5.79 10.52
N LYS A 20 -3.01 -5.53 10.25
CA LYS A 20 -3.93 -6.46 9.60
C LYS A 20 -4.28 -5.93 8.22
N PRO A 21 -4.47 -6.82 7.21
CA PRO A 21 -5.01 -6.40 5.93
C PRO A 21 -6.32 -5.66 6.14
N PHE A 22 -6.41 -4.48 5.54
CA PHE A 22 -7.61 -3.66 5.54
C PHE A 22 -7.96 -3.33 4.09
N TYR A 23 -9.10 -3.84 3.67
CA TYR A 23 -9.67 -3.53 2.37
C TYR A 23 -10.53 -2.28 2.58
N ASN A 24 -9.90 -1.12 2.40
CA ASN A 24 -10.56 0.15 2.61
C ASN A 24 -11.69 0.33 1.58
N PRO A 25 -12.91 0.73 2.01
CA PRO A 25 -13.96 1.16 1.10
C PRO A 25 -13.73 2.55 0.49
N ILE A 26 -12.58 3.21 0.72
CA ILE A 26 -12.11 4.32 -0.13
C ILE A 26 -12.09 3.78 -1.56
N ASP A 27 -13.19 4.12 -2.22
CA ASP A 27 -13.65 3.78 -3.55
C ASP A 27 -12.55 3.13 -4.40
N GLU A 28 -12.74 1.84 -4.72
CA GLU A 28 -12.04 1.20 -5.86
C GLU A 28 -12.11 2.08 -7.12
N SER A 29 -13.09 3.00 -7.20
CA SER A 29 -13.27 3.99 -8.26
C SER A 29 -12.34 5.21 -8.20
N TYR A 30 -11.75 5.56 -7.05
CA TYR A 30 -10.74 6.64 -6.91
C TYR A 30 -9.31 6.13 -7.06
N ILE A 31 -9.12 4.82 -7.05
CA ILE A 31 -7.84 4.17 -7.33
C ILE A 31 -7.71 4.09 -8.85
N ILE A 32 -7.32 5.20 -9.45
CA ILE A 32 -7.00 5.24 -10.87
C ILE A 32 -5.85 4.27 -11.10
N SER A 33 -6.06 3.42 -12.08
CA SER A 33 -5.25 2.26 -12.44
C SER A 33 -3.85 2.64 -12.89
N GLU A 34 -2.96 2.92 -11.94
CA GLU A 34 -1.56 3.22 -12.22
C GLU A 34 -0.89 1.99 -12.86
N LEU A 35 -0.26 2.23 -14.02
CA LEU A 35 0.56 1.24 -14.69
C LEU A 35 1.90 1.13 -13.97
N CYS A 36 2.35 -0.09 -13.69
CA CYS A 36 3.66 -0.32 -13.12
C CYS A 36 4.74 0.30 -14.03
N PRO A 37 5.59 1.21 -13.54
CA PRO A 37 6.59 1.89 -14.37
C PRO A 37 7.66 0.93 -14.91
N ALA A 38 7.80 -0.26 -14.30
CA ALA A 38 8.77 -1.26 -14.71
C ALA A 38 8.27 -2.19 -15.82
N CYS A 39 6.96 -2.47 -15.90
CA CYS A 39 6.44 -3.50 -16.81
C CYS A 39 5.08 -3.20 -17.45
N GLY A 40 4.47 -2.05 -17.17
CA GLY A 40 3.26 -1.59 -17.85
C GLY A 40 1.99 -2.37 -17.54
N VAL A 41 1.98 -3.22 -16.51
CA VAL A 41 0.75 -3.86 -15.99
C VAL A 41 0.18 -3.08 -14.83
N PHE A 42 -1.14 -3.12 -14.68
CA PHE A 42 -1.85 -2.44 -13.60
C PHE A 42 -1.36 -2.86 -12.21
N LEU A 43 -1.12 -1.87 -11.36
CA LEU A 43 -0.81 -2.05 -9.95
C LEU A 43 -2.07 -2.45 -9.18
N LYS A 44 -1.88 -3.29 -8.16
CA LYS A 44 -2.91 -3.68 -7.20
C LYS A 44 -2.72 -2.89 -5.92
N TYR A 45 -3.82 -2.55 -5.27
CA TYR A 45 -3.79 -1.86 -3.99
C TYR A 45 -3.96 -2.82 -2.83
N ILE A 46 -3.30 -2.54 -1.72
CA ILE A 46 -3.51 -3.25 -0.46
C ILE A 46 -3.25 -2.32 0.73
N GLY A 47 -4.28 -2.17 1.57
CA GLY A 47 -4.21 -1.44 2.83
C GLY A 47 -3.84 -2.37 3.98
N TYR A 48 -3.14 -1.82 4.96
CA TYR A 48 -2.79 -2.43 6.21
C TYR A 48 -3.08 -1.44 7.33
N MET A 49 -3.81 -1.86 8.35
CA MET A 49 -4.09 -1.00 9.50
C MET A 49 -3.71 -1.68 10.81
N ASN A 50 -3.26 -0.90 11.76
CA ASN A 50 -3.25 -1.26 13.17
C ASN A 50 -4.06 -0.20 13.95
N ILE A 51 -4.09 -0.29 15.28
CA ILE A 51 -4.88 0.62 16.13
C ILE A 51 -4.40 2.09 16.10
N HIS A 52 -3.21 2.36 15.56
CA HIS A 52 -2.58 3.69 15.60
C HIS A 52 -2.29 4.26 14.20
N THR A 53 -2.20 3.43 13.18
CA THR A 53 -1.71 3.83 11.86
C THR A 53 -2.37 3.02 10.75
N TYR A 54 -2.54 3.71 9.62
CA TYR A 54 -2.88 3.12 8.33
C TYR A 54 -1.67 3.23 7.40
N LYS A 55 -1.36 2.14 6.72
CA LYS A 55 -0.36 2.08 5.65
C LYS A 55 -1.03 1.48 4.43
N ALA A 56 -0.76 2.03 3.26
CA ALA A 56 -1.26 1.48 2.02
C ALA A 56 -0.11 1.27 1.04
N PHE A 57 -0.30 0.33 0.12
CA PHE A 57 0.72 0.00 -0.86
C PHE A 57 0.08 -0.25 -2.22
N MET A 58 0.74 0.26 -3.25
CA MET A 58 0.55 -0.19 -4.63
C MET A 58 1.57 -1.27 -4.92
N TYR A 59 1.17 -2.39 -5.52
CA TYR A 59 2.08 -3.50 -5.82
C TYR A 59 1.79 -4.12 -7.19
N CYS A 60 2.86 -4.48 -7.90
CA CYS A 60 2.80 -5.21 -9.16
C CYS A 60 2.95 -6.71 -8.88
N GLY A 61 1.96 -7.50 -9.30
CA GLY A 61 2.03 -8.96 -9.21
C GLY A 61 3.09 -9.61 -10.10
N LEU A 62 3.50 -8.93 -11.19
CA LEU A 62 4.40 -9.46 -12.20
C LEU A 62 5.88 -9.21 -11.85
N CYS A 63 6.29 -7.95 -11.78
CA CYS A 63 7.69 -7.58 -11.52
C CYS A 63 8.02 -7.35 -10.04
N ARG A 64 7.04 -7.54 -9.14
CA ARG A 64 7.16 -7.32 -7.69
C ARG A 64 7.51 -5.88 -7.29
N TYR A 65 7.38 -4.93 -8.21
CA TYR A 65 7.38 -3.50 -7.90
C TYR A 65 6.35 -3.21 -6.82
N TRP A 66 6.67 -2.30 -5.91
CA TRP A 66 5.69 -1.78 -4.96
C TRP A 66 6.11 -0.40 -4.50
N GLU A 67 5.14 0.39 -4.08
CA GLU A 67 5.35 1.69 -3.46
C GLU A 67 4.38 1.85 -2.28
N GLU A 68 4.85 2.51 -1.22
CA GLU A 68 3.98 2.91 -0.11
C GLU A 68 3.10 4.06 -0.59
N TYR A 69 1.80 3.79 -0.67
CA TYR A 69 0.79 4.79 -0.94
C TYR A 69 0.50 5.54 0.35
N SER A 70 1.27 6.60 0.57
CA SER A 70 0.97 7.59 1.60
C SER A 70 -0.20 8.46 1.12
N ALA A 71 -1.40 7.91 1.01
CA ALA A 71 -2.56 8.75 1.22
C ALA A 71 -2.45 9.23 2.66
N VAL A 72 -1.89 10.43 2.84
CA VAL A 72 -2.04 11.19 4.06
C VAL A 72 -3.53 11.10 4.37
N PRO A 73 -3.96 10.42 5.44
CA PRO A 73 -5.30 10.63 5.89
C PRO A 73 -5.31 12.13 6.18
N ALA A 74 -6.13 12.89 5.47
CA ALA A 74 -6.71 14.08 6.06
C ALA A 74 -7.55 13.59 7.25
N LEU A 75 -6.89 13.08 8.30
CA LEU A 75 -7.41 13.07 9.64
C LEU A 75 -7.61 14.55 9.93
N GLY A 76 -8.88 14.95 9.86
CA GLY A 76 -9.29 16.33 9.98
C GLY A 76 -8.50 17.02 11.08
N THR A 77 -7.74 18.04 10.69
CA THR A 77 -7.51 19.20 11.54
C THR A 77 -8.85 19.90 11.72
N ASP A 78 -9.70 19.33 12.57
CA ASP A 78 -10.80 20.05 13.17
C ASP A 78 -11.11 19.36 14.50
N LEU A 79 -10.41 19.81 15.55
CA LEU A 79 -10.84 19.81 16.96
C LEU A 79 -9.90 20.75 17.74
#